data_AF-W7Y8U4-F1
#
_entry.id   AF-W7Y8U4-F1
#
_cell.length_a   1.000
_cell.length_b   1.000
_cell.length_c   1.000
_cell.angle_alpha   90.00
_cell.angle_beta   90.00
_cell.angle_gamma   90.00
#
_symmetry.space_group_name_H-M   'P 1'
#
loop_
_entity.id
_entity.type
_entity.pdbx_description
1 polymer ?
#
loop_
_entity_poly.entity_id
_entity_poly.type
_entity_poly.pdbx_seq_one_letter_code
_entity_poly.pdbx_strand_id
1 'polypeptide(L)'
;MFISPMLLQYAENNLPFDSESTRCELKFDGIRLLVSKMDRIRLYTRHNNEVTSLFPELLDIDLSAGTVLDGEVILTVDQGKPDFEEMMIRYKSKRDKIKVTFVAFDIIKYKGIDVTGLPLHKRKDLLEDAFVESLRYVSKWKLHRIL
;
A
#
# COMPACT_ATOMS: atom_id res chain seq x y z
N MET A 1 -2.17 -9.36 11.58
CA MET A 1 -1.95 -8.54 12.78
C MET A 1 -2.02 -7.08 12.36
N PHE A 2 -2.74 -6.24 13.10
CA PHE A 2 -2.83 -4.80 12.84
C PHE A 2 -1.67 -4.04 13.51
N ILE A 3 -1.20 -2.99 12.85
CA ILE A 3 -0.20 -2.05 13.39
C ILE A 3 -0.68 -0.64 13.03
N SER A 4 -0.69 0.29 13.97
CA SER A 4 -1.12 1.66 13.67
C SER A 4 -0.23 2.31 12.60
N PRO A 5 -0.80 2.82 11.50
CA PRO A 5 0.00 3.43 10.43
C PRO A 5 0.56 4.80 10.83
N MET A 6 1.73 5.15 10.30
CA MET A 6 2.31 6.50 10.42
C MET A 6 1.44 7.52 9.66
N LEU A 7 1.12 8.65 10.29
CA LEU A 7 0.29 9.70 9.70
C LEU A 7 1.14 10.78 9.00
N LEU A 8 0.53 11.44 8.02
CA LEU A 8 1.12 12.59 7.34
C LEU A 8 0.93 13.86 8.17
N GLN A 9 1.89 14.76 8.07
CA GLN A 9 1.78 16.14 8.54
C GLN A 9 1.85 17.08 7.33
N TYR A 10 1.16 18.22 7.40
CA TYR A 10 1.30 19.26 6.40
C TYR A 10 2.73 19.80 6.39
N ALA A 11 3.21 20.13 5.19
CA ALA A 11 4.44 20.88 5.03
C ALA A 11 4.34 22.24 5.73
N GLU A 12 5.48 22.82 6.09
CA GLU A 12 5.52 24.18 6.61
C GLU A 12 4.87 25.14 5.60
N ASN A 13 3.92 25.95 6.07
CA ASN A 13 3.10 26.86 5.25
C ASN A 13 2.34 26.18 4.08
N ASN A 14 2.21 24.85 4.10
CA ASN A 14 1.63 24.06 3.01
C ASN A 14 2.32 24.28 1.65
N LEU A 15 3.62 24.60 1.66
CA LEU A 15 4.43 24.80 0.47
C LEU A 15 5.19 23.52 0.10
N PRO A 16 5.35 23.21 -1.21
CA PRO A 16 6.22 22.13 -1.63
C PRO A 16 7.66 22.43 -1.21
N PHE A 17 8.37 21.40 -0.76
CA PHE A 17 9.79 21.47 -0.41
C PHE A 17 10.51 20.28 -1.03
N ASP A 18 11.78 20.49 -1.37
CA ASP A 18 12.67 19.44 -1.85
C ASP A 18 14.07 19.71 -1.32
N SER A 19 14.74 18.68 -0.85
CA SER A 19 16.07 18.73 -0.24
C SER A 19 16.75 17.37 -0.32
N GLU A 20 18.08 17.35 -0.23
CA GLU A 20 18.87 16.11 -0.30
C GLU A 20 18.54 15.11 0.83
N SER A 21 17.99 15.58 1.94
CA SER A 21 17.59 14.76 3.08
C SER A 21 16.14 14.26 3.02
N THR A 22 15.39 14.66 1.99
CA THR A 22 13.96 14.33 1.84
C THR A 22 13.72 13.44 0.61
N ARG A 23 12.65 12.65 0.65
CA ARG A 23 12.18 11.90 -0.52
C ARG A 23 10.73 12.24 -0.79
N CYS A 24 10.46 12.67 -2.02
CA CYS A 24 9.12 12.99 -2.49
C CYS A 24 8.54 11.79 -3.22
N GLU A 25 7.29 11.45 -2.92
CA GLU A 25 6.60 10.34 -3.57
C GLU A 25 5.16 10.74 -3.91
N LEU A 26 4.65 10.25 -5.04
CA LEU A 26 3.27 10.53 -5.47
C LEU A 26 2.28 10.13 -4.38
N LYS A 27 1.38 11.05 -4.02
CA LYS A 27 0.25 10.72 -3.15
C LYS A 27 -0.82 10.06 -4.01
N PHE A 28 -1.15 8.81 -3.70
CA PHE A 28 -2.30 8.14 -4.30
C PHE A 28 -3.57 8.50 -3.53
N ASP A 29 -4.67 8.65 -4.27
CA ASP A 29 -6.01 8.84 -3.71
C ASP A 29 -6.75 7.51 -3.79
N GLY A 30 -6.75 6.77 -2.68
CA GLY A 30 -7.34 5.45 -2.57
C GLY A 30 -7.78 5.12 -1.15
N ILE A 31 -7.68 3.85 -0.78
CA ILE A 31 -7.92 3.41 0.60
C ILE A 31 -6.62 2.85 1.17
N ARG A 32 -6.11 3.46 2.24
CA ARG A 32 -4.93 2.95 2.94
C ARG A 32 -5.20 1.60 3.58
N LEU A 33 -4.38 0.61 3.24
CA LEU A 33 -4.47 -0.75 3.73
C LEU A 33 -3.12 -1.26 4.24
N LEU A 34 -3.20 -2.07 5.29
CA LEU A 34 -2.13 -2.94 5.74
C LEU A 34 -2.36 -4.34 5.19
N VAL A 35 -1.38 -4.88 4.49
CA VAL A 35 -1.36 -6.28 4.05
C VAL A 35 -0.51 -7.06 5.05
N SER A 36 -1.13 -7.94 5.83
CA SER A 36 -0.45 -8.74 6.84
C SER A 36 -0.46 -10.22 6.45
N LYS A 37 0.73 -10.81 6.28
CA LYS A 37 0.90 -12.24 6.09
C LYS A 37 1.41 -12.87 7.38
N MET A 38 0.52 -13.55 8.11
CA MET A 38 0.89 -14.41 9.24
C MET A 38 0.73 -15.87 8.80
N ASP A 39 -0.34 -16.51 9.21
CA ASP A 39 -0.85 -17.78 8.64
C ASP A 39 -1.38 -17.57 7.22
N ARG A 40 -2.22 -16.55 7.05
CA ARG A 40 -2.86 -16.16 5.78
C ARG A 40 -2.73 -14.66 5.55
N ILE A 41 -3.06 -14.22 4.34
CA ILE A 41 -3.17 -12.79 4.04
C ILE A 41 -4.43 -12.24 4.73
N ARG A 42 -4.25 -11.13 5.45
CA ARG A 42 -5.35 -10.34 6.02
C ARG A 42 -5.10 -8.87 5.72
N LEU A 43 -6.19 -8.16 5.42
CA LEU A 43 -6.16 -6.76 5.02
C LEU A 43 -6.83 -5.92 6.10
N TYR A 44 -6.17 -4.85 6.53
CA TYR A 44 -6.70 -3.95 7.55
C TYR A 44 -6.70 -2.51 7.05
N THR A 45 -7.80 -1.79 7.29
CA THR A 45 -7.81 -0.33 7.10
C THR A 45 -6.97 0.36 8.18
N ARG A 46 -6.67 1.65 7.98
CA ARG A 46 -6.01 2.51 9.00
C ARG A 46 -6.69 2.53 10.38
N HIS A 47 -7.96 2.14 10.48
CA HIS A 47 -8.76 2.13 11.70
C HIS A 47 -8.95 0.72 12.28
N ASN A 48 -8.11 -0.25 11.91
CA ASN A 48 -8.16 -1.64 12.38
C ASN A 48 -9.43 -2.41 11.95
N ASN A 49 -10.13 -1.96 10.90
CA ASN A 49 -11.20 -2.78 10.32
C ASN A 49 -10.59 -3.81 9.37
N GLU A 50 -10.84 -5.10 9.63
CA GLU A 50 -10.47 -6.16 8.70
C GLU A 50 -11.38 -6.14 7.46
N VAL A 51 -10.78 -6.00 6.28
CA VAL A 51 -11.45 -5.86 4.98
C VAL A 51 -11.02 -6.94 3.99
N THR A 52 -10.45 -8.04 4.48
CA THR A 52 -9.94 -9.16 3.68
C THR A 52 -10.96 -9.66 2.65
N SER A 53 -12.24 -9.75 3.02
CA SER A 53 -13.31 -10.24 2.14
C SER A 53 -13.77 -9.23 1.07
N LEU A 54 -13.36 -7.96 1.17
CA LEU A 54 -13.69 -6.94 0.18
C LEU A 54 -12.75 -6.96 -1.02
N PHE A 55 -11.55 -7.53 -0.85
CA PHE A 55 -10.50 -7.59 -1.86
C PHE A 55 -9.91 -9.01 -1.98
N PRO A 56 -10.72 -10.02 -2.34
CA PRO A 56 -10.24 -11.39 -2.53
C PRO A 56 -9.12 -11.51 -3.57
N GLU A 57 -9.09 -10.61 -4.55
CA GLU A 57 -8.04 -10.51 -5.58
C GLU A 57 -6.66 -10.12 -5.03
N LEU A 58 -6.60 -9.56 -3.82
CA LEU A 58 -5.36 -9.16 -3.14
C LEU A 58 -4.79 -10.24 -2.20
N LEU A 59 -5.35 -11.45 -2.22
CA LEU A 59 -4.94 -12.54 -1.34
C LEU A 59 -3.87 -13.47 -1.95
N ASP A 60 -3.53 -13.28 -3.22
CA ASP A 60 -2.58 -14.10 -3.98
C ASP A 60 -1.13 -13.60 -3.92
N ILE A 61 -0.85 -12.52 -3.19
CA ILE A 61 0.52 -12.04 -3.00
C ILE A 61 1.37 -13.09 -2.25
N ASP A 62 2.51 -13.43 -2.84
CA ASP A 62 3.49 -14.30 -2.20
C ASP A 62 4.36 -13.48 -1.24
N LEU A 63 4.06 -13.60 0.06
CA LEU A 63 4.80 -12.95 1.13
C LEU A 63 5.30 -14.02 2.11
N SER A 64 6.50 -13.80 2.64
CA SER A 64 6.98 -14.56 3.79
C SER A 64 6.07 -14.37 5.01
N ALA A 65 5.87 -15.42 5.79
CA ALA A 65 5.16 -15.34 7.06
C ALA A 65 5.82 -14.33 8.01
N GLY A 66 5.01 -13.55 8.72
CA GLY A 66 5.48 -12.47 9.58
C GLY A 66 5.73 -11.14 8.88
N THR A 67 5.41 -11.01 7.58
CA THR A 67 5.55 -9.76 6.82
C THR A 67 4.29 -8.89 6.91
N VAL A 68 4.47 -7.58 7.05
CA VAL A 68 3.40 -6.57 7.05
C VAL A 68 3.79 -5.41 6.15
N LEU A 69 3.01 -5.17 5.10
CA LEU A 69 3.17 -4.04 4.17
C LEU A 69 2.18 -2.93 4.51
N ASP A 70 2.58 -1.69 4.26
CA ASP A 70 1.72 -0.49 4.30
C ASP A 70 1.63 0.10 2.89
N GLY A 71 0.41 0.40 2.46
CA GLY A 71 0.15 0.80 1.10
C GLY A 71 -1.23 1.40 0.90
N GLU A 72 -1.49 1.78 -0.34
CA GLU A 72 -2.77 2.30 -0.79
C GLU A 72 -3.36 1.32 -1.80
N VAL A 73 -4.62 0.93 -1.62
CA VAL A 73 -5.36 0.30 -2.72
C VAL A 73 -5.96 1.38 -3.59
N ILE A 74 -5.75 1.29 -4.90
CA ILE A 74 -6.29 2.18 -5.93
C ILE A 74 -7.05 1.36 -6.97
N LEU A 75 -7.88 2.02 -7.77
CA LEU A 75 -8.46 1.36 -8.94
C LEU A 75 -7.35 1.08 -9.96
N THR A 76 -7.38 -0.10 -10.57
CA THR A 76 -6.48 -0.39 -11.68
C THR A 76 -6.91 0.46 -12.86
N VAL A 77 -6.05 1.39 -13.27
CA VAL A 77 -6.30 2.26 -14.41
C VAL A 77 -5.87 1.52 -15.67
N ASP A 78 -6.82 0.94 -16.40
CA ASP A 78 -6.53 0.37 -17.73
C ASP A 78 -6.38 1.51 -18.77
N GLN A 79 -7.24 2.55 -18.72
CA GLN A 79 -7.13 3.85 -19.43
C GLN A 79 -8.02 4.90 -18.72
N GLY A 80 -7.46 5.90 -18.04
CA GLY A 80 -8.25 6.94 -17.36
C GLY A 80 -7.54 7.62 -16.18
N LYS A 81 -8.24 8.47 -15.43
CA LYS A 81 -7.76 8.99 -14.14
C LYS A 81 -8.28 8.10 -13.00
N PRO A 82 -7.51 7.86 -11.93
CA PRO A 82 -8.03 7.20 -10.74
C PRO A 82 -9.24 7.97 -10.21
N ASP A 83 -10.41 7.34 -10.15
CA ASP A 83 -11.64 7.93 -9.61
C ASP A 83 -11.90 7.43 -8.18
N PHE A 84 -11.79 8.35 -7.23
CA PHE A 84 -12.03 8.06 -5.81
C PHE A 84 -13.50 7.71 -5.52
N GLU A 85 -14.46 8.30 -6.25
CA GLU A 85 -15.88 8.00 -6.09
C GLU A 85 -16.17 6.56 -6.48
N GLU A 86 -15.60 6.09 -7.60
CA GLU A 86 -15.70 4.70 -8.03
C GLU A 86 -15.07 3.73 -7.03
N MET A 87 -13.93 4.09 -6.42
CA MET A 87 -13.32 3.30 -5.35
C MET A 87 -14.26 3.17 -4.14
N MET A 88 -14.92 4.26 -3.74
CA MET A 88 -15.89 4.24 -2.65
C MET A 88 -17.14 3.41 -3.00
N ILE A 89 -17.59 3.44 -4.25
CA ILE A 89 -18.66 2.58 -4.74
C ILE A 89 -18.23 1.11 -4.66
N ARG A 90 -17.02 0.77 -5.11
CA ARG A 90 -16.45 -0.59 -5.04
C ARG A 90 -16.36 -1.08 -3.59
N TYR A 91 -15.85 -0.25 -2.69
CA TYR A 91 -15.70 -0.55 -1.27
C TYR A 91 -17.06 -0.83 -0.61
N LYS A 92 -18.10 -0.05 -0.93
CA LYS A 92 -19.44 -0.22 -0.37
C LYS A 92 -20.24 -1.36 -0.99
N SER A 93 -20.09 -1.59 -2.30
CA SER A 93 -20.97 -2.47 -3.07
C SER A 93 -20.51 -3.93 -3.17
N LYS A 94 -19.28 -4.26 -2.75
CA LYS A 94 -18.66 -5.60 -2.92
C LYS A 94 -18.71 -6.12 -4.38
N ARG A 95 -18.77 -5.21 -5.36
CA ARG A 95 -18.82 -5.58 -6.78
C ARG A 95 -17.40 -5.85 -7.27
N ASP A 96 -17.01 -7.12 -7.34
CA ASP A 96 -15.66 -7.56 -7.72
C ASP A 96 -15.27 -7.33 -9.20
N LYS A 97 -16.10 -6.62 -9.97
CA LYS A 97 -15.84 -6.35 -11.39
C LYS A 97 -14.83 -5.22 -11.61
N ILE A 98 -14.66 -4.32 -10.64
CA ILE A 98 -13.69 -3.24 -10.71
C ILE A 98 -12.37 -3.74 -10.13
N LYS A 99 -11.35 -3.84 -10.99
CA LYS A 99 -10.00 -4.28 -10.62
C LYS A 99 -9.33 -3.22 -9.73
N VAL A 100 -8.51 -3.69 -8.80
CA VAL A 100 -7.73 -2.84 -7.91
C VAL A 100 -6.26 -3.22 -7.93
N THR A 101 -5.42 -2.23 -7.65
CA THR A 101 -3.97 -2.38 -7.50
C THR A 101 -3.59 -1.91 -6.09
N PHE A 102 -2.86 -2.74 -5.36
CA PHE A 102 -2.22 -2.36 -4.10
C PHE A 102 -0.84 -1.77 -4.39
N VAL A 103 -0.69 -0.49 -4.07
CA VAL A 103 0.58 0.24 -4.17
C VAL A 103 1.23 0.28 -2.80
N ALA A 104 2.20 -0.60 -2.59
CA ALA A 104 2.96 -0.65 -1.36
C ALA A 104 3.97 0.50 -1.30
N PHE A 105 3.99 1.23 -0.20
CA PHE A 105 4.94 2.31 0.03
C PHE A 105 5.80 2.10 1.28
N ASP A 106 5.48 1.19 2.19
CA ASP A 106 6.38 0.86 3.30
C ASP A 106 6.26 -0.62 3.70
N ILE A 107 7.24 -1.09 4.47
CA ILE A 107 7.25 -2.40 5.11
C ILE A 107 7.45 -2.20 6.60
N ILE A 108 6.51 -2.71 7.40
CA ILE A 108 6.49 -2.54 8.85
C ILE A 108 7.17 -3.73 9.54
N LYS A 109 6.88 -4.94 9.04
CA LYS A 109 7.56 -6.16 9.48
C LYS A 109 8.03 -6.96 8.28
N TYR A 110 9.18 -7.60 8.42
CA TYR A 110 9.73 -8.52 7.43
C TYR A 110 10.14 -9.82 8.11
N LYS A 111 9.55 -10.94 7.69
CA LYS A 111 9.87 -12.28 8.22
C LYS A 111 9.81 -12.36 9.76
N GLY A 112 8.83 -11.67 10.36
CA GLY A 112 8.59 -11.64 11.80
C GLY A 112 9.33 -10.55 12.58
N ILE A 113 10.27 -9.85 11.93
CA ILE A 113 11.08 -8.80 12.54
C ILE A 113 10.41 -7.44 12.31
N ASP A 114 10.32 -6.62 13.36
CA ASP A 114 9.93 -5.21 13.25
C ASP A 114 11.09 -4.41 12.64
N VAL A 115 10.82 -3.75 11.51
CA VAL A 115 11.84 -3.00 10.76
C VAL A 115 11.61 -1.49 10.80
N THR A 116 10.65 -1.01 11.60
CA THR A 116 10.31 0.42 11.69
C THR A 116 11.44 1.27 12.28
N GLY A 117 12.34 0.67 13.06
CA GLY A 117 13.54 1.31 13.57
C GLY A 117 14.65 1.52 12.52
N LEU A 118 14.53 0.92 11.33
CA LEU A 118 15.51 1.11 10.26
C LEU A 118 15.29 2.44 9.52
N PRO A 119 16.36 3.05 8.97
CA PRO A 119 16.23 4.17 8.04
C PRO A 119 15.30 3.84 6.87
N LEU A 120 14.57 4.85 6.37
CA LEU A 120 13.58 4.68 5.29
C LEU A 120 14.16 3.92 4.09
N HIS A 121 15.36 4.27 3.62
CA HIS A 121 15.97 3.61 2.47
C HIS A 121 16.15 2.10 2.67
N LYS A 122 16.52 1.64 3.88
CA LYS A 122 16.64 0.21 4.19
C LYS A 122 15.30 -0.50 4.21
N ARG A 123 14.24 0.15 4.67
CA ARG A 123 12.89 -0.42 4.57
C ARG A 123 12.44 -0.53 3.12
N LYS A 124 12.85 0.40 2.27
CA LYS A 124 12.53 0.37 0.84
C LYS A 124 13.27 -0.75 0.11
N ASP A 125 14.54 -0.98 0.44
CA ASP A 125 15.29 -2.17 -0.03
C ASP A 125 14.54 -3.47 0.35
N LEU A 126 14.12 -3.59 1.62
CA LEU A 126 13.35 -4.76 2.10
C LEU A 126 11.98 -4.89 1.45
N LEU A 127 11.33 -3.77 1.10
CA LEU A 127 10.04 -3.77 0.41
C LEU A 127 10.17 -4.34 -1.00
N GLU A 128 11.24 -3.97 -1.72
CA GLU A 128 11.54 -4.52 -3.05
C GLU A 128 11.84 -6.01 -3.00
N ASP A 129 12.52 -6.48 -1.95
CA ASP A 129 12.80 -7.90 -1.73
C ASP A 129 11.59 -8.71 -1.22
N ALA A 130 10.51 -8.05 -0.81
CA ALA A 130 9.40 -8.72 -0.13
C ALA A 130 8.42 -9.41 -1.09
N PHE A 131 8.26 -8.91 -2.32
CA PHE A 131 7.33 -9.46 -3.30
C PHE A 131 7.75 -9.13 -4.74
N VAL A 132 7.27 -9.94 -5.69
CA VAL A 132 7.43 -9.66 -7.13
C VAL A 132 6.27 -8.78 -7.59
N GLU A 133 6.59 -7.68 -8.28
CA GLU A 133 5.58 -6.76 -8.81
C GLU A 133 4.68 -7.42 -9.87
N SER A 134 3.42 -6.99 -9.90
CA SER A 134 2.40 -7.42 -10.86
C SER A 134 1.38 -6.30 -11.09
N LEU A 135 0.38 -6.52 -11.94
CA LEU A 135 -0.74 -5.58 -12.12
C LEU A 135 -1.52 -5.31 -10.81
N ARG A 136 -1.45 -6.23 -9.84
CA ARG A 136 -2.15 -6.12 -8.55
C ARG A 136 -1.27 -5.59 -7.43
N TYR A 137 0.05 -5.74 -7.54
CA TYR A 137 0.98 -5.33 -6.48
C TYR A 137 2.15 -4.56 -7.09
N VAL A 138 2.28 -3.31 -6.70
CA VAL A 138 3.34 -2.43 -7.19
C VAL A 138 4.04 -1.80 -6.01
N SER A 139 5.38 -1.77 -6.05
CA SER A 139 6.15 -0.95 -5.12
C SER A 139 6.29 0.46 -5.74
N LYS A 140 6.19 1.49 -4.90
CA LYS A 140 6.08 2.88 -5.34
C LYS A 140 7.25 3.41 -6.21
N TRP A 141 8.34 2.67 -6.33
CA TRP A 141 9.57 3.08 -7.02
C TRP A 141 9.49 3.11 -8.54
N LYS A 142 8.54 2.40 -9.17
CA LYS A 142 8.51 2.20 -10.64
C LYS A 142 7.26 2.73 -11.36
N LEU A 143 6.50 3.62 -10.74
CA LEU A 143 5.30 4.22 -11.34
C LEU A 143 5.56 5.31 -12.41
N HIS A 144 6.69 5.23 -13.12
CA HIS A 144 6.89 5.94 -14.40
C HIS A 144 6.42 5.10 -15.61
N ARG A 145 5.93 3.87 -15.43
CA ARG A 145 5.60 2.94 -16.55
C ARG A 145 4.16 2.41 -16.56
N ILE A 146 3.30 2.84 -15.64
CA ILE A 146 1.91 2.34 -15.49
C ILE A 146 0.88 3.48 -15.59
N LEU A 147 1.31 4.71 -15.90
CA LEU A 147 0.45 5.84 -16.26
C LEU A 147 0.76 6.30 -17.69
#